data_AF-A0A4P9WQF5-F1
#
_entry.id   AF-A0A4P9WQF5-F1
#
_cell.length_a   1.000
_cell.length_b   1.000
_cell.length_c   1.000
_cell.angle_alpha   90.00
_cell.angle_beta   90.00
_cell.angle_gamma   90.00
#
_symmetry.space_group_name_H-M   'P 1'
#
loop_
_entity.id
_entity.type
_entity.pdbx_description
1 polymer ?
#
loop_
_entity_poly.entity_id
_entity_poly.type
_entity_poly.pdbx_seq_one_letter_code
_entity_poly.pdbx_strand_id
1 'polypeptide(L)'
;KEEFKAHFRNISQIMDCVGCEKCRLWGKLQVMGLGTALKILFEFQEEAPNGGGNAADPDAVPEHMALTRSEIVALFNTLGRFSSSL
;
A
#
# COMPACT_ATOMS: atom_id res chain seq x y z
N LYS A 1 -3.80 -6.70 -10.37
CA LYS A 1 -3.79 -6.75 -8.89
C LYS A 1 -2.85 -7.82 -8.32
N GLU A 2 -2.96 -9.09 -8.74
CA GLU A 2 -2.16 -10.19 -8.19
C GLU A 2 -0.66 -10.13 -8.53
N GLU A 3 -0.29 -9.74 -9.75
CA GLU A 3 1.13 -9.58 -10.13
C GLU A 3 1.85 -8.53 -9.27
N PHE A 4 1.20 -7.37 -9.04
CA PHE A 4 1.72 -6.35 -8.11
C PHE A 4 1.88 -6.91 -6.69
N LYS A 5 0.87 -7.60 -6.15
CA LYS A 5 0.99 -8.23 -4.83
C LYS A 5 2.17 -9.21 -4.78
N ALA A 6 2.39 -10.00 -5.83
CA ALA A 6 3.52 -10.92 -5.93
C ALA A 6 4.86 -10.16 -5.93
N HIS A 7 4.98 -9.08 -6.71
CA HIS A 7 6.18 -8.24 -6.70
C HIS A 7 6.48 -7.63 -5.33
N PHE A 8 5.48 -7.06 -4.65
CA PHE A 8 5.67 -6.49 -3.32
C PHE A 8 6.04 -7.55 -2.28
N ARG A 9 5.50 -8.77 -2.37
CA ARG A 9 5.94 -9.91 -1.54
C ARG A 9 7.40 -10.27 -1.81
N ASN A 10 7.82 -10.33 -3.07
CA ASN A 10 9.20 -10.63 -3.45
C ASN A 10 10.16 -9.54 -2.95
N ILE A 11 9.81 -8.27 -3.11
CA ILE A 11 10.61 -7.15 -2.58
C ILE A 11 10.71 -7.24 -1.05
N SER A 12 9.60 -7.55 -0.36
CA SER A 12 9.63 -7.73 1.09
C SER A 12 10.52 -8.88 1.54
N GLN A 13 10.63 -9.96 0.75
CA GLN A 13 11.56 -11.07 1.02
C GLN A 13 13.01 -10.66 0.80
N ILE A 14 13.31 -9.87 -0.23
CA ILE A 14 14.65 -9.31 -0.45
C ILE A 14 15.09 -8.45 0.74
N MET A 15 14.16 -7.72 1.37
CA MET A 15 14.47 -6.94 2.57
C MET A 15 14.93 -7.80 3.76
N ASP A 16 14.58 -9.10 3.80
CA ASP A 16 15.11 -10.00 4.83
C ASP A 16 16.61 -10.31 4.68
N CYS A 17 17.17 -10.07 3.49
CA CYS A 17 18.60 -10.23 3.23
C CYS A 17 19.44 -8.99 3.59
N VAL A 18 18.81 -7.90 4.04
CA VAL A 18 19.51 -6.66 4.39
C VAL A 18 20.10 -6.78 5.79
N GLY A 19 21.44 -6.81 5.88
CA GLY A 19 22.18 -6.98 7.15
C GLY A 19 22.08 -5.80 8.13
N CYS A 20 21.74 -4.60 7.63
CA CYS A 20 21.48 -3.43 8.48
C CYS A 20 20.06 -3.50 9.06
N GLU A 21 19.92 -3.66 10.37
CA GLU A 21 18.60 -3.81 11.02
C GLU A 21 17.68 -2.60 10.81
N LYS A 22 18.22 -1.38 10.92
CA LYS A 22 17.44 -0.16 10.67
C LYS A 22 16.98 -0.09 9.21
N CYS A 23 17.85 -0.42 8.27
CA CYS A 23 17.57 -0.40 6.85
C CYS A 23 16.52 -1.45 6.48
N ARG A 24 16.62 -2.66 7.05
CA ARG A 24 15.64 -3.73 6.91
C ARG A 24 14.27 -3.33 7.46
N LEU A 25 14.22 -2.74 8.65
CA LEU A 25 12.98 -2.27 9.26
C LEU A 25 12.30 -1.20 8.40
N TRP A 26 13.03 -0.13 8.06
CA TRP A 26 12.47 0.97 7.27
C TRP A 26 12.15 0.54 5.84
N GLY A 27 12.97 -0.32 5.22
CA GLY A 27 12.73 -0.87 3.91
C GLY A 27 11.44 -1.68 3.86
N LYS A 28 11.21 -2.58 4.82
CA LYS A 28 9.95 -3.33 4.92
C LYS A 28 8.75 -2.42 5.16
N LEU A 29 8.89 -1.44 6.06
CA LEU A 29 7.83 -0.49 6.36
C LEU A 29 7.41 0.32 5.12
N GLN A 30 8.39 0.81 4.34
CA GLN A 30 8.16 1.59 3.13
C GLN A 30 7.56 0.77 2.00
N VAL A 31 8.06 -0.45 1.77
CA VAL A 31 7.51 -1.38 0.77
C VAL A 31 6.07 -1.74 1.12
N MET A 32 5.77 -2.03 2.39
CA MET A 32 4.41 -2.29 2.84
C MET A 32 3.51 -1.07 2.67
N GLY A 33 3.96 0.13 3.05
CA GLY A 33 3.17 1.35 2.92
C GLY A 33 2.85 1.71 1.46
N LEU A 34 3.81 1.52 0.54
CA LEU A 34 3.58 1.71 -0.89
C LEU A 34 2.61 0.65 -1.45
N GLY A 35 2.74 -0.60 -1.02
CA GLY A 35 1.80 -1.67 -1.37
C GLY A 35 0.38 -1.38 -0.88
N THR A 36 0.24 -0.84 0.34
CA THR A 36 -1.05 -0.38 0.88
C THR A 36 -1.62 0.78 0.07
N ALA A 37 -0.81 1.77 -0.32
CA ALA A 37 -1.28 2.89 -1.15
C ALA A 37 -1.82 2.39 -2.49
N LEU A 38 -1.15 1.44 -3.14
CA LEU A 38 -1.60 0.84 -4.39
C LEU A 38 -2.85 -0.04 -4.20
N LYS A 39 -2.95 -0.78 -3.09
CA LYS A 39 -4.15 -1.54 -2.74
C LYS A 39 -5.37 -0.63 -2.66
N ILE A 40 -5.23 0.52 -1.98
CA ILE A 40 -6.25 1.56 -1.87
C ILE A 40 -6.68 2.05 -3.26
N LEU A 41 -5.72 2.43 -4.11
CA LEU A 41 -6.01 2.96 -5.45
C LEU A 41 -6.74 1.95 -6.34
N PHE A 42 -6.36 0.67 -6.29
CA PHE A 42 -7.00 -0.36 -7.12
C PHE A 42 -8.38 -0.79 -6.60
N GLU A 43 -8.59 -0.81 -5.28
CA GLU A 43 -9.91 -1.13 -4.70
C GLU A 43 -10.94 -0.03 -5.03
N PHE A 44 -10.57 1.25 -5.00
CA PHE A 44 -11.45 2.34 -5.46
C PHE A 44 -11.71 2.34 -6.98
N GLN A 45 -10.83 1.76 -7.80
CA GLN A 45 -11.02 1.67 -9.25
C GLN A 45 -11.94 0.53 -9.68
N GLU A 46 -11.95 -0.59 -8.93
CA GLU A 46 -12.76 -1.78 -9.26
C GLU A 46 -14.26 -1.60 -8.95
N GLU A 47 -14.63 -0.69 -8.04
CA GLU A 47 -16.04 -0.41 -7.71
C GLU A 47 -16.77 0.54 -8.68
N ALA A 48 -16.06 1.14 -9.64
CA ALA A 48 -16.69 1.91 -10.71
C ALA A 48 -17.14 0.96 -11.84
N PRO A 49 -18.45 0.72 -12.07
CA PRO A 49 -18.91 -0.31 -13.01
C PRO A 49 -18.53 -0.05 -14.47
N ASN A 50 -17.99 1.12 -14.80
CA ASN A 50 -17.69 1.54 -16.16
C ASN A 50 -16.43 2.41 -16.24
N GLY A 51 -15.25 1.90 -15.84
CA GLY A 51 -13.93 2.32 -16.36
C GLY A 51 -13.63 3.82 -16.50
N GLY A 52 -14.30 4.68 -15.75
CA GLY A 52 -14.31 6.13 -15.91
C GLY A 52 -14.75 6.73 -14.58
N GLY A 53 -13.91 7.59 -14.02
CA GLY A 53 -14.01 8.10 -12.66
C GLY A 53 -15.21 9.02 -12.44
N ASN A 54 -16.40 8.44 -12.32
CA ASN A 54 -17.54 9.05 -11.68
C ASN A 54 -17.92 8.17 -10.50
N ALA A 55 -17.48 8.58 -9.32
CA ALA A 55 -17.84 7.98 -8.05
C ALA A 55 -19.37 7.89 -7.95
N ALA A 56 -19.90 6.68 -8.13
CA ALA A 56 -21.20 6.35 -7.61
C ALA A 56 -21.03 6.32 -6.09
N ASP A 57 -21.47 7.39 -5.45
CA ASP A 57 -21.52 7.59 -3.99
C ASP A 57 -20.15 7.71 -3.27
N PRO A 58 -19.71 8.93 -2.89
CA PRO A 58 -18.49 9.12 -2.08
C PRO A 58 -18.61 8.54 -0.65
N ASP A 59 -19.82 8.16 -0.20
CA ASP A 59 -20.07 7.55 1.11
C ASP A 59 -20.21 6.02 1.04
N ALA A 60 -20.17 5.41 -0.15
CA ALA A 60 -20.07 3.96 -0.31
C ALA A 60 -18.65 3.52 0.07
N VAL A 61 -18.46 3.18 1.35
CA VAL A 61 -17.26 2.48 1.79
C VAL A 61 -17.29 1.09 1.17
N PRO A 62 -16.28 0.71 0.35
CA PRO A 62 -16.19 -0.65 -0.19
C PRO A 62 -16.28 -1.64 0.97
N GLU A 63 -17.30 -2.50 0.97
CA GLU A 63 -17.56 -3.45 2.07
C GLU A 63 -16.35 -4.41 2.29
N HIS A 64 -15.43 -4.44 1.33
CA HIS A 64 -14.26 -5.31 1.24
C HIS A 64 -12.92 -4.57 1.33
N MET A 65 -12.89 -3.26 1.59
CA MET A 65 -11.66 -2.50 1.82
C MET A 65 -11.23 -2.59 3.29
N ALA A 66 -10.85 -3.79 3.72
CA ALA A 66 -10.30 -4.02 5.04
C ALA A 66 -8.77 -3.76 5.04
N LEU A 67 -8.36 -2.70 5.71
CA LEU A 67 -6.95 -2.41 6.02
C LEU A 67 -6.61 -2.90 7.43
N THR A 68 -5.51 -3.64 7.54
CA THR A 68 -4.97 -4.04 8.84
C THR A 68 -4.30 -2.85 9.54
N ARG A 69 -4.18 -2.91 10.87
CA ARG A 69 -3.45 -1.90 11.66
C ARG A 69 -2.03 -1.67 11.11
N SER A 70 -1.35 -2.73 10.70
CA SER A 70 0.01 -2.65 10.16
C SER A 70 0.05 -1.89 8.84
N GLU A 71 -0.90 -2.14 7.92
CA GLU A 71 -1.03 -1.41 6.66
C GLU A 71 -1.23 0.09 6.90
N ILE A 72 -2.11 0.46 7.85
CA ILE A 72 -2.35 1.86 8.21
C ILE A 72 -1.07 2.52 8.75
N VAL A 73 -0.40 1.88 9.71
CA VAL A 73 0.84 2.39 10.29
C VAL A 73 1.92 2.57 9.22
N ALA A 74 2.06 1.59 8.32
CA ALA A 74 3.03 1.63 7.25
C ALA A 74 2.74 2.72 6.23
N LEU A 75 1.49 2.91 5.83
CA LEU A 75 1.06 3.95 4.90
C LEU A 75 1.47 5.34 5.41
N PHE A 76 1.07 5.70 6.63
CA PHE A 76 1.37 7.03 7.18
C PHE A 76 2.86 7.24 7.47
N ASN A 77 3.57 6.23 7.97
CA ASN A 77 5.02 6.36 8.17
C ASN A 77 5.77 6.53 6.85
N THR A 78 5.34 5.81 5.81
CA THR A 78 5.91 5.93 4.47
C THR A 78 5.67 7.32 3.90
N LEU A 79 4.44 7.83 4.00
CA LEU A 79 4.10 9.19 3.59
C LEU A 79 4.94 10.23 4.35
N GLY A 80 5.07 10.09 5.67
CA GLY A 80 5.90 10.99 6.48
C GLY A 80 7.37 10.98 6.04
N ARG A 81 7.92 9.81 5.69
CA ARG A 81 9.29 9.70 5.16
C ARG A 81 9.45 10.40 3.82
N PHE A 82 8.53 10.22 2.88
CA PHE A 82 8.53 10.95 1.61
C PHE A 82 8.41 12.46 1.85
N SER A 83 7.50 12.89 2.71
CA SER A 83 7.32 14.30 3.07
C SER A 83 8.57 14.93 3.67
N SER A 84 9.33 14.20 4.49
CA SER A 84 10.58 14.71 5.07
C SER A 84 11.78 14.66 4.10
N SER A 85 11.63 13.96 2.98
CA SER A 85 12.68 13.83 1.95
C SER A 85 12.53 14.83 0.82
N LEU A 86 11.38 15.53 0.77
CA LEU A 86 11.11 16.69 -0.07
C LEU A 86 11.63 17.96 0.62
#